data_AF-A0A7C4GWE8-F1
#
_entry.id   AF-A0A7C4GWE8-F1
#
_cell.length_a   1.000
_cell.length_b   1.000
_cell.length_c   1.000
_cell.angle_alpha   90.00
_cell.angle_beta   90.00
_cell.angle_gamma   90.00
#
_symmetry.space_group_name_H-M   'P 1'
#
loop_
_entity.id
_entity.type
_entity.pdbx_description
1 polymer ?
#
loop_
_entity_poly.entity_id
_entity_poly.type
_entity_poly.pdbx_seq_one_letter_code
_entity_poly.pdbx_strand_id
1 'polypeptide(L)'
;MRCSFCANEAVLRLRHANLRLCPEHLVARVEREAEKAIREFRMFAPEERVLVAVSGGKDSLGLWAILTRLGYQADGLYIDLGITEYSRRSREHCEAFAQEHGLVLHVVELRKELGAGLDEIAEALRGEPCAHCGAIKRYLMNR
;
A
#
# COMPACT_ATOMS: atom_id res chain seq x y z
N MET A 1 -13.79 -7.31 26.53
CA MET A 1 -13.46 -6.04 27.26
C MET A 1 -14.20 -4.88 26.60
N ARG A 2 -14.61 -3.79 27.29
CA ARG A 2 -15.37 -2.70 26.63
C ARG A 2 -14.47 -1.65 25.97
N CYS A 3 -14.91 -1.13 24.82
CA CYS A 3 -14.29 0.00 24.14
C CYS A 3 -14.27 1.24 25.03
N SER A 4 -13.23 2.06 24.89
CA SER A 4 -13.07 3.33 25.59
C SER A 4 -14.06 4.40 25.15
N PHE A 5 -14.68 4.25 23.97
CA PHE A 5 -15.55 5.27 23.36
C PHE A 5 -17.01 4.81 23.19
N CYS A 6 -17.31 3.51 23.32
CA CYS A 6 -18.66 2.99 23.18
C CYS A 6 -18.87 1.70 24.00
N ALA A 7 -20.09 1.14 23.94
CA ALA A 7 -20.45 -0.08 24.64
C ALA A 7 -19.95 -1.37 23.97
N ASN A 8 -19.45 -1.30 22.73
CA ASN A 8 -19.02 -2.47 21.95
C ASN A 8 -17.80 -3.15 22.57
N GLU A 9 -17.61 -4.41 22.22
CA GLU A 9 -16.42 -5.16 22.61
C GLU A 9 -15.16 -4.61 21.92
N ALA A 10 -14.13 -4.37 22.72
CA ALA A 10 -12.82 -4.00 22.24
C ALA A 10 -12.02 -5.22 21.81
N VAL A 11 -11.42 -5.11 20.63
CA VAL A 11 -10.57 -6.12 20.00
C VAL A 11 -9.07 -5.83 20.18
N LEU A 12 -8.72 -4.59 20.53
CA LEU A 12 -7.34 -4.17 20.74
C LEU A 12 -7.18 -3.27 21.97
N ARG A 13 -6.11 -3.49 22.74
CA ARG A 13 -5.66 -2.57 23.80
C ARG A 13 -4.37 -1.87 23.37
N LEU A 14 -4.45 -0.57 23.11
CA LEU A 14 -3.29 0.29 22.84
C LEU A 14 -2.66 0.71 24.18
N ARG A 15 -1.58 0.04 24.58
CA ARG A 15 -0.94 0.26 25.89
C ARG A 15 -0.40 1.68 26.06
N HIS A 16 0.26 2.22 25.04
CA HIS A 16 0.89 3.55 25.10
C HIS A 16 -0.12 4.70 25.29
N ALA A 17 -1.36 4.52 24.81
CA ALA A 17 -2.44 5.49 24.95
C ALA A 17 -3.45 5.12 26.06
N ASN A 18 -3.26 3.96 26.71
CA ASN A 18 -4.21 3.35 27.63
C ASN A 18 -5.66 3.25 27.07
N LEU A 19 -5.81 2.98 25.78
CA LEU A 19 -7.10 2.85 25.10
C LEU A 19 -7.47 1.40 24.80
N ARG A 20 -8.77 1.11 24.80
CA ARG A 20 -9.36 -0.15 24.33
C ARG A 20 -10.29 0.16 23.17
N LEU A 21 -10.07 -0.40 21.99
CA LEU A 21 -10.79 -0.03 20.77
C LEU A 21 -11.59 -1.22 20.23
N CYS A 22 -12.87 -0.99 19.93
CA CYS A 22 -13.64 -1.88 19.05
C CYS A 22 -13.16 -1.71 17.60
N PRO A 23 -13.56 -2.58 16.66
CA PRO A 23 -13.11 -2.51 15.27
C PRO A 23 -13.32 -1.13 14.61
N GLU A 24 -14.51 -0.54 14.80
CA GLU A 24 -14.87 0.77 14.23
C GLU A 24 -13.96 1.90 14.75
N HIS A 25 -13.80 1.99 16.08
CA HIS A 25 -12.94 3.01 16.69
C HIS A 25 -11.45 2.76 16.45
N LEU A 26 -11.04 1.52 16.16
CA LEU A 26 -9.68 1.22 15.74
C LEU A 26 -9.42 1.76 14.33
N VAL A 27 -10.31 1.47 13.37
CA VAL A 27 -10.21 1.99 11.99
C VAL A 27 -10.23 3.52 11.98
N ALA A 28 -11.20 4.13 12.66
CA ALA A 28 -11.30 5.60 12.77
C ALA A 28 -10.13 6.25 13.52
N ARG A 29 -9.39 5.49 14.34
CA ARG A 29 -8.15 5.97 14.97
C ARG A 29 -7.02 5.95 13.95
N VAL A 30 -6.84 4.86 13.21
CA VAL A 30 -5.77 4.73 12.21
C VAL A 30 -5.91 5.78 11.11
N GLU A 31 -7.13 5.99 10.58
CA GLU A 31 -7.41 7.03 9.58
C GLU A 31 -7.01 8.42 10.07
N ARG A 32 -7.38 8.76 11.31
CA ARG A 32 -7.07 10.06 11.93
C ARG A 32 -5.57 10.26 12.16
N GLU A 33 -4.86 9.21 12.58
CA GLU A 33 -3.41 9.31 12.78
C GLU A 33 -2.68 9.47 11.43
N ALA A 34 -3.15 8.80 10.37
CA ALA A 34 -2.62 8.98 9.02
C ALA A 34 -2.87 10.42 8.52
N GLU A 35 -4.10 10.92 8.64
CA GLU A 35 -4.43 12.29 8.27
C GLU A 35 -3.62 13.32 9.07
N LYS A 36 -3.45 13.10 10.37
CA LYS A 36 -2.62 13.94 11.22
C LYS A 36 -1.17 13.97 10.71
N ALA A 37 -0.59 12.82 10.39
CA ALA A 37 0.78 12.74 9.87
C ALA A 37 0.92 13.47 8.53
N ILE A 38 -0.02 13.28 7.59
CA ILE A 38 -0.03 13.97 6.29
C ILE A 38 0.02 15.49 6.48
N ARG A 39 -0.82 16.02 7.39
CA ARG A 39 -0.89 17.46 7.68
C ARG A 39 0.34 17.97 8.43
N GLU A 40 0.81 17.23 9.44
CA GLU A 40 1.96 17.60 10.28
C GLU A 40 3.24 17.72 9.46
N PHE A 41 3.47 16.75 8.57
CA PHE A 41 4.66 16.72 7.71
C PHE A 41 4.46 17.40 6.36
N ARG A 42 3.28 17.99 6.10
CA ARG A 42 2.93 18.65 4.84
C ARG A 42 3.25 17.77 3.62
N MET A 43 2.84 16.49 3.68
CA MET A 43 3.22 15.49 2.67
C MET A 43 2.65 15.81 1.28
N PHE A 44 1.39 16.26 1.23
CA PHE A 44 0.66 16.70 0.04
C PHE A 44 -0.61 17.45 0.46
N ALA A 45 -1.18 18.23 -0.47
CA ALA A 45 -2.44 18.95 -0.31
C ALA A 45 -3.66 18.07 -0.65
N PRO A 46 -4.86 18.37 -0.12
CA PRO A 46 -6.08 17.58 -0.38
C PRO A 46 -6.47 17.44 -1.86
N GLU A 47 -6.13 18.44 -2.67
CA GLU A 47 -6.48 18.49 -4.09
C GLU A 47 -5.46 17.77 -4.99
N GLU A 48 -4.28 17.42 -4.45
CA GLU A 48 -3.24 16.74 -5.20
C GLU A 48 -3.62 15.28 -5.49
N ARG A 49 -3.26 14.82 -6.70
CA ARG A 49 -3.38 13.41 -7.07
C ARG A 49 -2.20 12.64 -6.52
N VAL A 50 -2.47 11.60 -5.75
CA VAL A 50 -1.46 10.76 -5.10
C VAL A 50 -1.39 9.42 -5.81
N LEU A 51 -0.18 9.01 -6.21
CA LEU A 51 0.06 7.66 -6.73
C LEU A 51 0.58 6.76 -5.61
N VAL A 52 -0.18 5.73 -5.27
CA VAL A 52 0.16 4.79 -4.18
C VAL A 52 0.82 3.55 -4.77
N ALA A 53 2.11 3.35 -4.49
CA ALA A 53 2.79 2.12 -4.87
C ALA A 53 2.25 0.92 -4.05
N VAL A 54 1.44 0.08 -4.67
CA VAL A 54 0.79 -1.09 -4.06
C VAL A 54 1.50 -2.38 -4.45
N SER A 55 1.69 -3.26 -3.48
CA SER A 55 2.46 -4.51 -3.64
C SER A 55 1.63 -5.76 -3.36
N GLY A 56 0.31 -5.61 -3.25
CA GLY A 56 -0.60 -6.68 -2.79
C GLY A 56 -0.48 -7.00 -1.30
N GLY A 57 0.41 -6.31 -0.58
CA GLY A 57 0.61 -6.45 0.85
C GLY A 57 -0.38 -5.61 1.66
N LYS A 58 -0.62 -6.04 2.91
CA LYS A 58 -1.54 -5.35 3.84
C LYS A 58 -1.19 -3.88 4.07
N ASP A 59 0.10 -3.54 4.08
CA ASP A 59 0.55 -2.18 4.43
C ASP A 59 0.21 -1.19 3.32
N SER A 60 0.52 -1.54 2.06
CA SER A 60 0.26 -0.67 0.91
C SER A 60 -1.20 -0.66 0.49
N LEU A 61 -1.90 -1.80 0.54
CA LEU A 61 -3.36 -1.83 0.33
C LEU A 61 -4.11 -1.11 1.46
N GLY A 62 -3.67 -1.27 2.70
CA GLY A 62 -4.22 -0.55 3.84
C GLY A 62 -4.03 0.96 3.72
N LEU A 63 -2.85 1.42 3.27
CA LEU A 63 -2.61 2.83 2.98
C LEU A 63 -3.55 3.34 1.88
N TRP A 64 -3.69 2.60 0.78
CA TRP A 64 -4.57 2.99 -0.32
C TRP A 64 -6.03 3.09 0.13
N ALA A 65 -6.49 2.15 0.96
CA ALA A 65 -7.81 2.18 1.59
C ALA A 65 -8.01 3.42 2.47
N ILE A 66 -7.02 3.73 3.33
CA ILE A 66 -7.09 4.88 4.24
C ILE A 66 -7.15 6.19 3.44
N LEU A 67 -6.28 6.38 2.44
CA LEU A 67 -6.27 7.61 1.63
C LEU A 67 -7.58 7.80 0.88
N THR A 68 -8.12 6.72 0.30
CA THR A 68 -9.42 6.73 -0.38
C THR A 68 -10.54 7.14 0.58
N ARG A 69 -10.59 6.56 1.79
CA ARG A 69 -11.63 6.84 2.79
C ARG A 69 -11.54 8.24 3.39
N LEU A 70 -10.35 8.82 3.42
CA LEU A 70 -10.12 10.23 3.78
C LEU A 70 -10.49 11.21 2.65
N GLY A 71 -10.85 10.71 1.47
CA GLY A 71 -11.30 11.52 0.34
C GLY A 71 -10.18 12.06 -0.56
N TYR A 72 -8.95 11.55 -0.42
CA TYR A 72 -7.85 11.91 -1.32
C TYR A 72 -8.03 11.26 -2.70
N GLN A 73 -7.59 11.95 -3.75
CA GLN A 73 -7.53 11.40 -5.10
C GLN A 73 -6.32 10.47 -5.22
N ALA A 74 -6.52 9.18 -4.94
CA ALA A 74 -5.45 8.19 -4.87
C ALA A 74 -5.62 7.07 -5.91
N ASP A 75 -4.71 7.02 -6.89
CA ASP A 75 -4.59 5.92 -7.84
C ASP A 75 -3.51 4.92 -7.36
N GLY A 76 -3.65 3.65 -7.71
CA GLY A 76 -2.69 2.60 -7.36
C GLY A 76 -1.66 2.37 -8.46
N LEU A 77 -0.43 2.04 -8.09
CA LEU A 77 0.61 1.53 -9.00
C LEU A 77 1.12 0.18 -8.52
N TYR A 78 0.93 -0.86 -9.32
CA TYR A 78 1.55 -2.17 -9.13
C TYR A 78 2.70 -2.38 -10.14
N ILE A 79 3.84 -2.86 -9.64
CA ILE A 79 5.01 -3.21 -10.47
C ILE A 79 5.16 -4.73 -10.45
N ASP A 80 4.87 -5.35 -11.58
CA ASP A 80 5.07 -6.78 -11.80
C ASP A 80 6.56 -7.06 -12.09
N LEU A 81 7.23 -7.67 -11.12
CA LEU A 81 8.65 -8.04 -11.21
C LEU A 81 8.91 -9.34 -11.98
N GLY A 82 7.86 -10.04 -12.41
CA GLY A 82 7.96 -11.32 -13.12
C GLY A 82 8.40 -12.49 -12.23
N ILE A 83 8.17 -12.42 -10.90
CA ILE A 83 8.50 -13.48 -9.95
C ILE A 83 7.39 -14.52 -9.98
N THR A 84 7.38 -15.37 -11.02
CA THR A 84 6.48 -16.52 -11.26
C THR A 84 5.11 -16.38 -10.54
N GLU A 85 4.83 -17.25 -9.58
CA GLU A 85 3.53 -17.34 -8.90
C GLU A 85 3.32 -16.22 -7.86
N TYR A 86 4.41 -15.67 -7.32
CA TYR A 86 4.34 -14.60 -6.33
C TYR A 86 3.80 -13.30 -6.96
N SER A 87 4.35 -12.91 -8.10
CA SER A 87 3.91 -11.71 -8.83
C SER A 87 2.47 -11.85 -9.33
N ARG A 88 2.05 -13.05 -9.76
CA ARG A 88 0.66 -13.32 -10.14
C ARG A 88 -0.31 -13.08 -8.98
N ARG A 89 -0.06 -13.72 -7.83
CA ARG A 89 -0.94 -13.59 -6.65
C ARG A 89 -0.96 -12.17 -6.08
N SER A 90 0.20 -11.51 -6.04
CA SER A 90 0.31 -10.13 -5.58
C SER A 90 -0.48 -9.16 -6.47
N ARG A 91 -0.44 -9.37 -7.79
CA ARG A 91 -1.24 -8.64 -8.77
C ARG A 91 -2.74 -8.84 -8.55
N GLU A 92 -3.17 -10.10 -8.40
CA GLU A 92 -4.58 -10.44 -8.16
C GLU A 92 -5.15 -9.73 -6.92
N HIS A 93 -4.37 -9.62 -5.84
CA HIS A 93 -4.78 -8.86 -4.66
C HIS A 93 -4.97 -7.36 -4.95
N CYS A 94 -4.09 -6.76 -5.77
CA CYS A 94 -4.22 -5.35 -6.13
C CYS A 94 -5.41 -5.11 -7.06
N GLU A 95 -5.59 -5.96 -8.07
CA GLU A 95 -6.69 -5.87 -9.04
C GLU A 95 -8.04 -6.08 -8.35
N ALA A 96 -8.15 -7.08 -7.46
CA ALA A 96 -9.37 -7.32 -6.69
C ALA A 96 -9.73 -6.12 -5.79
N PHE A 97 -8.73 -5.56 -5.08
CA PHE A 97 -8.94 -4.38 -4.25
C PHE A 97 -9.39 -3.17 -5.07
N ALA A 98 -8.73 -2.91 -6.21
CA ALA A 98 -9.09 -1.80 -7.09
C ALA A 98 -10.53 -1.97 -7.63
N GLN A 99 -10.89 -3.18 -8.05
CA GLN A 99 -12.22 -3.50 -8.56
C GLN A 99 -13.31 -3.35 -7.48
N GLU A 100 -13.08 -3.87 -6.28
CA GLU A 100 -14.01 -3.78 -5.14
C GLU A 100 -14.31 -2.34 -4.75
N HIS A 101 -13.30 -1.46 -4.80
CA HIS A 101 -13.42 -0.07 -4.39
C HIS A 101 -13.66 0.93 -5.55
N GLY A 102 -13.74 0.45 -6.80
CA GLY A 102 -13.92 1.31 -7.98
C GLY A 102 -12.76 2.27 -8.23
N LEU A 103 -11.54 1.83 -7.93
CA LEU A 103 -10.31 2.63 -8.02
C LEU A 103 -9.50 2.30 -9.28
N VAL A 104 -8.65 3.23 -9.71
CA VAL A 104 -7.74 3.03 -10.84
C VAL A 104 -6.46 2.35 -10.36
N LEU A 105 -6.11 1.23 -10.99
CA LEU A 105 -4.83 0.55 -10.80
C LEU A 105 -4.01 0.61 -12.09
N HIS A 106 -2.83 1.22 -12.02
CA HIS A 106 -1.82 1.16 -13.05
C HIS A 106 -0.93 -0.06 -12.82
N VAL A 107 -0.68 -0.83 -13.88
CA VAL A 107 0.19 -2.01 -13.83
C VAL A 107 1.37 -1.80 -14.77
N VAL A 108 2.58 -1.87 -14.21
CA VAL A 108 3.84 -1.81 -14.96
C VAL A 108 4.50 -3.17 -14.89
N GLU A 109 4.84 -3.74 -16.04
CA GLU A 109 5.50 -5.05 -16.12
C GLU A 109 6.99 -4.87 -16.41
N LEU A 110 7.84 -5.32 -15.50
CA LEU A 110 9.30 -5.19 -15.58
C LEU A 110 9.84 -5.75 -16.90
N ARG A 111 9.33 -6.90 -17.34
CA ARG A 111 9.73 -7.52 -18.61
C ARG A 111 9.39 -6.65 -19.81
N LYS A 112 8.29 -5.90 -19.79
CA LYS A 112 7.94 -4.96 -20.88
C LYS A 112 8.84 -3.72 -20.86
N GLU A 113 9.21 -3.26 -19.67
CA GLU A 113 10.04 -2.05 -19.51
C GLU A 113 11.53 -2.28 -19.80
N LEU A 114 12.10 -3.41 -19.33
CA LEU A 114 13.54 -3.68 -19.38
C LEU A 114 13.91 -4.91 -20.23
N GLY A 115 12.93 -5.57 -20.85
CA GLY A 115 13.15 -6.77 -21.67
C GLY A 115 13.43 -8.05 -20.87
N ALA A 116 13.55 -7.96 -19.55
CA ALA A 116 13.91 -9.06 -18.65
C ALA A 116 13.12 -9.02 -17.34
N GLY A 117 12.91 -10.18 -16.72
CA GLY A 117 12.38 -10.32 -15.36
C GLY A 117 13.46 -10.11 -14.29
N LEU A 118 13.04 -10.06 -13.02
CA LEU A 118 13.98 -9.80 -11.91
C LEU A 118 15.09 -10.84 -11.80
N ASP A 119 14.76 -12.13 -11.94
CA ASP A 119 15.73 -13.23 -11.79
C ASP A 119 16.78 -13.19 -12.91
N GLU A 120 16.36 -12.91 -14.15
CA GLU A 120 17.27 -12.76 -15.30
C GLU A 120 18.22 -11.57 -15.11
N ILE A 121 17.71 -10.45 -14.58
CA ILE A 121 18.53 -9.27 -14.28
C ILE A 121 19.54 -9.58 -13.17
N ALA A 122 19.11 -10.28 -12.12
CA ALA A 122 19.97 -10.65 -11.01
C ALA A 122 21.10 -11.58 -11.46
N GLU A 123 20.78 -12.57 -12.30
CA GLU A 123 21.75 -13.49 -12.89
C GLU A 123 22.77 -12.75 -13.78
N ALA A 124 22.29 -11.88 -14.68
CA ALA A 124 23.14 -11.09 -15.57
C ALA A 124 24.11 -10.17 -14.82
N LEU A 125 23.67 -9.61 -13.68
CA LEU A 125 24.46 -8.71 -12.84
C LEU A 125 25.25 -9.42 -11.74
N ARG A 126 25.18 -10.76 -11.66
CA ARG A 126 25.83 -11.58 -10.63
C ARG A 126 25.54 -11.10 -9.20
N GLY A 127 24.28 -10.75 -8.93
CA GLY A 127 23.82 -10.22 -7.66
C GLY A 127 22.56 -10.90 -7.14
N GLU A 128 22.24 -10.65 -5.87
CA GLU A 128 21.01 -11.14 -5.27
C GLU A 128 19.78 -10.39 -5.84
N PRO A 129 18.67 -11.06 -6.17
CA PRO A 129 17.47 -10.42 -6.72
C PRO A 129 16.98 -9.22 -5.89
N CYS A 130 17.05 -9.33 -4.57
CA CYS A 130 16.64 -8.26 -3.65
C CYS A 130 17.47 -6.97 -3.79
N ALA A 131 18.76 -7.08 -4.13
CA ALA A 131 19.64 -5.92 -4.29
C ALA A 131 19.20 -5.06 -5.49
N HIS A 132 18.72 -5.69 -6.56
CA HIS A 132 18.27 -5.01 -7.78
C HIS A 132 16.80 -4.60 -7.72
N CYS A 133 15.95 -5.43 -7.10
CA CYS A 133 14.51 -5.20 -6.95
C CYS A 133 14.17 -3.81 -6.39
N GLY A 134 14.89 -3.38 -5.34
CA GLY A 134 14.64 -2.07 -4.73
C GLY A 134 14.96 -0.90 -5.66
N ALA A 135 16.08 -0.98 -6.38
CA ALA A 135 16.49 0.06 -7.32
C ALA A 135 15.52 0.16 -8.52
N ILE A 136 15.17 -0.99 -9.09
CA ILE A 136 14.22 -1.09 -10.20
C ILE A 136 12.87 -0.48 -9.82
N LYS A 137 12.30 -0.88 -8.66
CA LYS A 137 11.01 -0.35 -8.22
C LYS A 137 11.05 1.16 -8.05
N ARG A 138 12.10 1.70 -7.42
CA ARG A 138 12.25 3.15 -7.18
C ARG A 138 12.37 3.94 -8.48
N TYR A 139 13.04 3.38 -9.48
CA TYR A 139 13.11 3.99 -10.80
C TYR A 139 11.73 3.98 -11.49
N LEU A 140 11.09 2.81 -11.56
CA LEU A 140 9.81 2.65 -12.26
C LEU A 140 8.67 3.43 -11.61
N MET A 141 8.67 3.62 -10.29
CA MET A 141 7.64 4.43 -9.60
C MET A 141 7.79 5.94 -9.79
N ASN A 142 8.95 6.42 -10.23
CA ASN A 142 9.27 7.85 -10.30
C ASN A 142 9.40 8.38 -11.74
N ARG A 143 9.42 7.48 -12.73
CA ARG A 143 9.50 7.84 -14.15
C ARG A 143 8.12 8.22 -14.68
#